data_AF-A0AAU2ECN8-F1
#
_entry.id   AF-A0AAU2ECN8-F1
#
_cell.length_a   1.000
_cell.length_b   1.000
_cell.length_c   1.000
_cell.angle_alpha   90.00
_cell.angle_beta   90.00
_cell.angle_gamma   90.00
#
_symmetry.space_group_name_H-M   'P 1'
#
loop_
_entity.id
_entity.type
_entity.pdbx_description
1 polymer ?
#
loop_
_entity_poly.entity_id
_entity_poly.type
_entity_poly.pdbx_seq_one_letter_code
_entity_poly.pdbx_strand_id
1 'polypeptide(L)'
;MVQLSARVARPFRRAGAVDGALVLASGGALRVPAVRREMDAAETGELLLSAAHPGGPVTFRWQRPGHPAITLESPYRLDRVELKGSHRARLHGLTAGVRLVCPGWSPLFLVSPTQLPVLACAAATSRTA
;
A
#
# COMPACT_ATOMS: atom_id res chain seq x y z
N MET A 1 21.51 22.75 29.60
CA MET A 1 20.38 21.86 29.93
C MET A 1 19.38 21.97 28.79
N VAL A 2 19.48 21.11 27.77
CA VAL A 2 18.59 21.14 26.59
C VAL A 2 17.87 19.80 26.54
N GLN A 3 16.58 19.85 26.84
CA GLN A 3 15.68 18.71 26.85
C GLN A 3 15.19 18.49 25.41
N LEU A 4 15.80 17.53 24.70
CA LEU A 4 15.38 17.13 23.36
C LEU A 4 14.14 16.22 23.50
N SER A 5 12.97 16.82 23.32
CA SER A 5 11.68 16.13 23.24
C SER A 5 11.67 15.15 22.06
N ALA A 6 11.90 13.87 22.33
CA ALA A 6 11.72 12.80 21.36
C ALA A 6 10.22 12.69 21.02
N ARG A 7 9.81 13.25 19.88
CA ARG A 7 8.49 13.05 19.28
C ARG A 7 8.34 11.57 18.90
N VAL A 8 7.66 10.82 19.76
CA VAL A 8 7.17 9.47 19.51
C VAL A 8 6.16 9.53 18.37
N ALA A 9 6.60 9.23 17.15
CA ALA A 9 5.73 9.03 16.00
C ALA A 9 6.09 7.69 15.35
N ARG A 10 5.59 6.59 15.92
CA ARG A 10 5.61 5.29 15.24
C ARG A 10 4.22 4.64 15.28
N PRO A 11 3.26 5.05 14.44
CA PRO A 11 1.97 4.39 14.37
C PRO A 11 1.90 3.25 13.34
N PHE A 12 2.99 2.93 12.62
CA PHE A 12 2.90 1.95 11.55
C PHE A 12 3.74 0.70 11.84
N ARG A 13 3.07 -0.44 11.98
CA ARG A 13 3.70 -1.77 12.04
C ARG A 13 3.87 -2.32 10.62
N ARG A 14 5.01 -2.98 10.35
CA ARG A 14 5.17 -3.86 9.17
C ARG A 14 4.40 -5.14 9.48
N ALA A 15 3.31 -5.42 8.78
CA ALA A 15 2.53 -6.62 9.05
C ALA A 15 2.95 -7.79 8.14
N GLY A 16 2.92 -8.99 8.71
CA GLY A 16 2.63 -10.19 7.92
C GLY A 16 1.18 -10.14 7.40
N ALA A 17 0.87 -10.92 6.37
CA ALA A 17 -0.41 -10.90 5.65
C ALA A 17 -1.66 -10.96 6.57
N VAL A 18 -1.58 -11.77 7.63
CA VAL A 18 -2.70 -12.07 8.53
C VAL A 18 -2.90 -10.97 9.57
N ASP A 19 -1.81 -10.42 10.12
CA ASP A 19 -1.88 -9.30 11.08
C ASP A 19 -2.37 -8.00 10.41
N GLY A 20 -2.04 -7.79 9.14
CA GLY A 20 -2.35 -6.56 8.43
C GLY A 20 -3.85 -6.33 8.23
N ALA A 21 -4.60 -7.39 7.89
CA ALA A 21 -6.04 -7.32 7.71
C ALA A 21 -6.75 -7.04 9.05
N LEU A 22 -6.31 -7.66 10.14
CA LEU A 22 -6.85 -7.44 11.48
C LEU A 22 -6.61 -6.00 11.94
N VAL A 23 -5.41 -5.46 11.69
CA VAL A 23 -5.08 -4.06 12.00
C VAL A 23 -6.03 -3.10 11.30
N LEU A 24 -6.30 -3.29 10.00
CA LEU A 24 -7.23 -2.43 9.26
C LEU A 24 -8.67 -2.59 9.73
N ALA A 25 -9.12 -3.82 10.01
CA ALA A 25 -10.45 -4.08 10.55
C ALA A 25 -10.69 -3.39 11.90
N SER A 26 -9.64 -3.21 12.70
CA SER A 26 -9.68 -2.52 13.99
C SER A 26 -9.59 -0.99 13.92
N GLY A 27 -9.58 -0.38 12.73
CA GLY A 27 -9.40 1.07 12.57
C GLY A 27 -7.94 1.53 12.67
N GLY A 28 -7.01 0.65 12.32
CA GLY A 28 -5.57 0.91 12.37
C GLY A 28 -4.96 1.38 11.06
N ALA A 29 -3.63 1.53 11.08
CA ALA A 29 -2.83 1.88 9.91
C ALA A 29 -1.76 0.82 9.63
N LEU A 30 -1.56 0.51 8.35
CA LEU A 30 -0.64 -0.50 7.86
C LEU A 30 0.32 0.10 6.82
N ARG A 31 1.58 -0.34 6.86
CA ARG A 31 2.59 -0.07 5.82
C ARG A 31 2.85 -1.32 4.99
N VAL A 32 2.67 -1.19 3.68
CA VAL A 32 3.00 -2.23 2.71
C VAL A 32 4.15 -1.72 1.84
N PRO A 33 5.36 -2.31 1.94
CA PRO A 33 6.45 -1.98 1.03
C PRO A 33 6.05 -2.25 -0.42
N ALA A 34 6.29 -1.29 -1.30
CA ALA A 34 5.97 -1.42 -2.71
C ALA A 34 6.97 -0.68 -3.60
N VAL A 35 7.01 -1.05 -4.88
CA VAL A 35 7.70 -0.28 -5.91
C VAL A 35 6.67 0.20 -6.93
N ARG A 36 6.53 1.52 -7.08
CA ARG A 36 5.69 2.15 -8.09
C ARG A 36 6.40 2.12 -9.43
N ARG A 37 5.74 1.62 -10.47
CA ARG A 37 6.25 1.57 -11.84
C ARG A 37 5.50 2.60 -12.69
N GLU A 38 6.28 3.46 -13.33
CA GLU A 38 5.83 4.30 -14.44
C GLU A 38 6.50 3.81 -15.74
N MET A 39 6.14 4.42 -16.88
CA MET A 39 6.55 3.97 -18.21
C MET A 39 8.07 3.78 -18.31
N ASP A 40 8.84 4.72 -17.76
CA ASP A 40 10.31 4.72 -17.81
C ASP A 40 10.99 4.71 -16.44
N ALA A 41 10.23 4.68 -15.34
CA ALA A 41 10.75 4.82 -13.98
C ALA A 41 10.23 3.75 -13.02
N ALA A 42 11.01 3.51 -11.97
CA ALA A 42 10.61 2.68 -10.83
C ALA A 42 10.99 3.40 -9.53
N GLU A 43 10.05 3.51 -8.61
CA GLU A 43 10.23 4.23 -7.36
C GLU A 43 9.92 3.32 -6.18
N THR A 44 10.89 3.16 -5.28
CA THR A 44 10.71 2.40 -4.05
C THR A 44 10.06 3.27 -2.98
N GLY A 45 9.10 2.69 -2.25
CA GLY A 45 8.36 3.39 -1.20
C GLY A 45 7.41 2.46 -0.45
N GLU A 46 6.38 3.04 0.14
CA GLU A 46 5.39 2.34 0.95
C GLU A 46 3.97 2.78 0.56
N LEU A 47 3.07 1.80 0.44
CA LEU A 47 1.64 2.04 0.48
C LEU A 47 1.20 2.09 1.95
N LEU A 48 0.68 3.24 2.35
CA LEU A 48 0.03 3.45 3.64
C LEU A 48 -1.45 3.17 3.48
N LEU A 49 -1.95 2.20 4.24
CA LEU A 49 -3.36 1.89 4.33
C LEU A 49 -3.87 2.33 5.69
N SER A 50 -5.04 2.97 5.76
CA SER A 50 -5.64 3.39 7.03
C SER A 50 -7.16 3.34 6.99
N ALA A 51 -7.76 2.81 8.03
CA ALA A 51 -9.21 2.92 8.28
C ALA A 51 -9.44 3.94 9.40
N ALA A 52 -10.41 4.84 9.24
CA ALA A 52 -10.70 5.90 10.22
C ALA A 52 -11.37 5.37 11.50
N HIS A 53 -12.10 4.26 11.39
CA HIS A 53 -12.75 3.55 12.49
C HIS A 53 -12.85 2.06 12.13
N PRO A 54 -13.10 1.17 13.12
CA PRO A 54 -13.32 -0.24 12.85
C PRO A 54 -14.42 -0.45 11.79
N GLY A 55 -14.15 -1.34 10.83
CA GLY A 55 -15.06 -1.63 9.71
C GLY A 55 -15.29 -0.49 8.71
N GLY A 56 -14.63 0.66 8.87
CA GLY A 56 -14.76 1.80 7.95
C GLY A 56 -13.99 1.62 6.64
N PRO A 57 -14.22 2.52 5.66
CA PRO A 57 -13.51 2.48 4.39
C PRO A 57 -12.00 2.68 4.60
N VAL A 58 -11.21 1.86 3.91
CA VAL A 58 -9.74 1.97 3.93
C VAL A 58 -9.29 2.98 2.89
N THR A 59 -8.52 3.98 3.32
CA THR A 59 -7.83 4.93 2.44
C THR A 59 -6.43 4.42 2.07
N PHE A 60 -6.00 4.68 0.85
CA PHE A 60 -4.64 4.38 0.39
C PHE A 60 -3.84 5.67 0.14
N ARG A 61 -2.57 5.69 0.59
CA ARG A 61 -1.61 6.75 0.26
C ARG A 61 -0.27 6.14 -0.15
N TRP A 62 0.33 6.67 -1.20
CA TRP A 62 1.69 6.34 -1.61
C TRP A 62 2.68 7.29 -0.95
N GLN A 63 3.72 6.75 -0.31
CA GLN A 63 4.80 7.54 0.29
C GLN A 63 6.15 7.04 -0.20
N ARG A 64 7.03 7.96 -0.61
CA ARG A 64 8.44 7.66 -0.89
C ARG A 64 9.36 8.60 -0.09
N PRO A 65 10.59 8.17 0.27
CA PRO A 65 11.50 9.00 1.05
C PRO A 65 11.78 10.34 0.37
N GLY A 66 11.73 11.44 1.13
CA GLY A 66 12.05 12.78 0.63
C GLY A 66 10.96 13.44 -0.22
N HIS A 67 9.77 12.83 -0.39
CA HIS A 67 8.68 13.41 -1.16
C HIS A 67 7.35 13.42 -0.38
N PRO A 68 6.45 14.36 -0.69
CA PRO A 68 5.08 14.36 -0.15
C PRO A 68 4.35 13.05 -0.45
N ALA A 69 3.48 12.63 0.48
CA ALA A 69 2.62 11.48 0.25
C ALA A 69 1.51 11.84 -0.73
N ILE A 70 1.19 10.91 -1.63
CA ILE A 70 0.11 11.06 -2.62
C ILE A 70 -1.08 10.23 -2.16
N THR A 71 -2.20 10.86 -1.90
CA THR A 71 -3.45 10.16 -1.60
C THR A 71 -4.02 9.58 -2.89
N LEU A 72 -4.40 8.30 -2.87
CA LEU A 72 -5.12 7.67 -3.97
C LEU A 72 -6.62 7.91 -3.77
N GLU A 73 -7.32 8.31 -4.82
CA GLU A 73 -8.76 8.57 -4.77
C GLU A 73 -9.57 7.27 -4.82
N SER A 74 -10.55 7.15 -3.94
CA SER A 74 -11.53 6.07 -3.98
C SER A 74 -12.54 6.28 -5.13
N PRO A 75 -13.19 5.22 -5.65
CA PRO A 75 -13.07 3.82 -5.25
C PRO A 75 -11.82 3.15 -5.83
N TYR A 76 -11.25 2.19 -5.09
CA TYR A 76 -10.08 1.43 -5.54
C TYR A 76 -10.49 0.12 -6.18
N ARG A 77 -9.93 -0.18 -7.35
CA ARG A 77 -9.96 -1.54 -7.91
C ARG A 77 -8.54 -2.09 -8.00
N LEU A 78 -8.38 -3.34 -7.58
CA LEU A 78 -7.13 -4.07 -7.66
C LEU A 78 -7.16 -5.02 -8.85
N ASP A 79 -6.37 -4.69 -9.86
CA ASP A 79 -6.16 -5.57 -11.00
C ASP A 79 -4.81 -6.28 -10.85
N ARG A 80 -4.84 -7.61 -10.92
CA ARG A 80 -3.62 -8.41 -10.96
C ARG A 80 -2.99 -8.24 -12.33
N VAL A 81 -1.74 -7.81 -12.36
CA VAL A 81 -0.94 -7.69 -13.58
C VAL A 81 0.06 -8.83 -13.60
N GLU A 82 -0.06 -9.71 -14.60
CA GLU A 82 0.97 -10.73 -14.81
C GLU A 82 2.27 -10.06 -15.27
N LEU A 83 3.36 -10.33 -14.57
CA LEU A 83 4.70 -9.80 -14.91
C LEU A 83 5.52 -10.80 -15.72
N LYS A 84 4.85 -11.65 -16.52
CA LYS A 84 5.50 -12.72 -17.31
C LYS A 84 6.66 -12.12 -18.11
N GLY A 85 7.87 -12.64 -17.87
CA GLY A 85 9.10 -12.23 -18.58
C GLY A 85 9.91 -11.09 -17.93
N SER A 86 9.44 -10.43 -16.86
CA SER A 86 10.23 -9.39 -16.20
C SER A 86 11.35 -9.98 -15.33
N HIS A 87 12.60 -9.88 -15.79
CA HIS A 87 13.79 -10.32 -15.05
C HIS A 87 13.88 -9.64 -13.67
N ARG A 88 13.58 -8.34 -13.60
CA ARG A 88 13.53 -7.57 -12.34
C ARG A 88 12.45 -8.07 -11.38
N ALA A 89 11.26 -8.42 -11.87
CA ALA A 89 10.21 -8.96 -11.03
C ALA A 89 10.62 -10.32 -10.44
N ARG A 90 11.26 -11.18 -11.24
CA ARG A 90 11.81 -12.48 -10.78
C ARG A 90 12.90 -12.32 -9.73
N LEU A 91 13.82 -11.37 -9.89
CA LEU A 91 14.87 -11.07 -8.90
C LEU A 91 14.31 -10.71 -7.51
N HIS A 92 13.11 -10.14 -7.47
CA HIS A 92 12.41 -9.81 -6.22
C HIS A 92 11.33 -10.83 -5.83
N GLY A 93 11.28 -12.01 -6.47
CA GLY A 93 10.28 -13.05 -6.19
C GLY A 93 8.84 -12.65 -6.54
N LEU A 94 8.65 -11.60 -7.33
CA LEU A 94 7.36 -11.04 -7.68
C LEU A 94 6.80 -11.76 -8.91
N THR A 95 5.82 -12.63 -8.69
CA THR A 95 5.14 -13.38 -9.76
C THR A 95 3.95 -12.62 -10.35
N ALA A 96 3.51 -11.54 -9.70
CA ALA A 96 2.48 -10.64 -10.18
C ALA A 96 2.68 -9.24 -9.60
N GLY A 97 2.32 -8.23 -10.39
CA GLY A 97 2.16 -6.85 -9.96
C GLY A 97 0.69 -6.57 -9.68
N VAL A 98 0.45 -5.42 -9.11
CA VAL A 98 -0.89 -4.97 -8.72
C VAL A 98 -1.10 -3.58 -9.28
N ARG A 99 -2.12 -3.41 -10.12
CA ARG A 99 -2.57 -2.09 -10.54
C ARG A 99 -3.70 -1.64 -9.62
N LEU A 100 -3.48 -0.51 -8.95
CA LEU A 100 -4.52 0.20 -8.23
C LEU A 100 -5.19 1.16 -9.23
N VAL A 101 -6.39 0.82 -9.67
CA VAL A 101 -7.19 1.63 -10.58
C VAL A 101 -7.99 2.62 -9.75
N CYS A 102 -7.73 3.91 -9.95
CA CYS A 102 -8.44 5.04 -9.34
C CYS A 102 -8.98 5.96 -10.45
N PRO A 103 -10.03 6.78 -10.20
CA PRO A 103 -10.72 7.56 -11.24
C PRO A 103 -9.82 8.49 -12.07
N GLY A 104 -8.83 9.14 -11.47
CA GLY A 104 -7.90 10.05 -12.17
C GLY A 104 -6.49 9.48 -12.40
N TRP A 105 -6.17 8.33 -11.81
CA TRP A 105 -4.80 7.81 -11.81
C TRP A 105 -4.76 6.30 -11.53
N SER A 106 -4.06 5.52 -12.35
CA SER A 106 -4.01 4.05 -12.23
C SER A 106 -2.58 3.50 -12.11
N PRO A 107 -1.87 3.79 -10.99
CA PRO A 107 -0.49 3.36 -10.80
C PRO A 107 -0.32 1.84 -10.72
N LEU A 108 0.77 1.35 -11.31
CA LEU A 108 1.23 -0.02 -11.13
C LEU A 108 2.16 -0.09 -9.91
N PHE A 109 1.80 -0.92 -8.93
CA PHE A 109 2.63 -1.23 -7.78
C PHE A 109 3.09 -2.68 -7.82
N LEU A 110 4.38 -2.86 -7.57
CA LEU A 110 5.00 -4.15 -7.35
C LEU A 110 5.05 -4.37 -5.84
N VAL A 111 4.34 -5.37 -5.37
CA VAL A 111 4.17 -5.69 -3.94
C VAL A 111 4.47 -7.17 -3.71
N SER A 112 4.94 -7.51 -2.51
CA SER A 112 5.16 -8.92 -2.14
C SER A 112 3.87 -9.74 -2.32
N PRO A 113 3.92 -10.97 -2.87
CA PRO A 113 2.75 -11.85 -2.97
C PRO A 113 2.01 -12.06 -1.64
N THR A 114 2.75 -12.06 -0.53
CA THR A 114 2.17 -12.20 0.82
C THR A 114 1.27 -11.02 1.22
N GLN A 115 1.43 -9.86 0.60
CA GLN A 115 0.66 -8.65 0.90
C GLN A 115 -0.57 -8.49 -0.02
N LEU A 116 -0.74 -9.36 -1.02
CA LEU A 116 -1.87 -9.29 -1.94
C LEU A 116 -3.23 -9.46 -1.25
N PRO A 117 -3.42 -10.40 -0.30
CA PRO A 117 -4.72 -10.57 0.35
C PRO A 117 -5.16 -9.33 1.12
N VAL A 118 -4.25 -8.69 1.87
CA VAL A 118 -4.59 -7.50 2.66
C VAL A 118 -4.95 -6.30 1.75
N LEU A 119 -4.24 -6.13 0.64
CA LEU A 119 -4.59 -5.11 -0.35
C LEU A 119 -5.97 -5.39 -0.95
N ALA A 120 -6.24 -6.63 -1.36
CA ALA A 120 -7.52 -7.05 -1.95
C ALA A 120 -8.70 -6.74 -1.02
N CYS A 121 -8.58 -7.10 0.27
CA CYS A 121 -9.58 -6.79 1.27
C CYS A 121 -9.77 -5.28 1.44
N ALA A 122 -8.68 -4.51 1.55
CA ALA A 122 -8.74 -3.07 1.72
C ALA A 122 -9.40 -2.34 0.54
N ALA A 123 -9.09 -2.73 -0.70
CA ALA A 123 -9.76 -2.17 -1.87
C ALA A 123 -11.26 -2.55 -1.91
N ALA A 124 -11.61 -3.78 -1.52
CA ALA A 124 -13.01 -4.19 -1.45
C ALA A 124 -13.81 -3.33 -0.45
N THR A 125 -13.26 -3.06 0.74
CA THR A 125 -13.90 -2.20 1.76
C THR A 125 -14.05 -0.74 1.35
N SER A 126 -13.27 -0.26 0.37
CA SER A 126 -13.41 1.12 -0.13
C SER A 126 -14.65 1.36 -1.00
N ARG A 127 -15.31 0.28 -1.44
CA ARG A 127 -16.46 0.33 -2.35
C ARG A 127 -17.80 0.30 -1.60
N THR A 128 -17.79 0.03 -0.30
CA THR A 128 -18.98 -0.19 0.51
C THR A 128 -19.32 0.99 1.42
N ALA A 129 -18.66 2.13 1.25
CA ALA A 129 -18.90 3.36 2.00
C ALA A 129 -19.63 4.40 1.15
#